data_AF-A0A1I2RGP9-F1
#
_entry.id   AF-A0A1I2RGP9-F1
#
_cell.length_a   1.000
_cell.length_b   1.000
_cell.length_c   1.000
_cell.angle_alpha   90.00
_cell.angle_beta   90.00
_cell.angle_gamma   90.00
#
_symmetry.space_group_name_H-M   'P 1'
#
loop_
_entity.id
_entity.type
_entity.pdbx_description
1 polymer ?
#
loop_
_entity_poly.entity_id
_entity_poly.type
_entity_poly.pdbx_seq_one_letter_code
_entity_poly.pdbx_strand_id
1 'polypeptide(L)'
;MNRITVVGLGAGDLNQLPLGIYRLLQKENQEIFVRTSDHPVLQELKKEGLHFASFDHVYEEKAQFEDVYKEIVRKLMEAAEHQDMVYVVPGHPMLAEKTVQLLIEKRKQGKVDLHIEGGHSYLDAAFSSLEIDPIEGLQFLDATDLKREEIQFRNHIILCQVSDAGVASEVKLTLLEDLPPEYPVTVVTAAGSKEEKLATVPLADLDRSIKVNNLTSVYVPPVEKQKLNHQFARLREIIRILRSPEGCPWDRKQTHESLRKYLIEEAYEFIDAVNRQDDEHMVEELGDVLLQVMLHSQIGEDEGFFTVDDVIVSITEKMIRRHPHVFDEATAENAEEVVTNWETIKMEEKGTKPVSILESVPASFPGLLQAEELQKKAAKVGFDWDSPEPVIEKVKEEWEEFQEARLHKDQEEMEKEFGDWLFAIANLGRHYGINSENALQRTNQKFRTRLFSMEQTAETGGKSLADYDLEELEQLWVDAKLKHKGAE
;
A
#
# COMPACT_ATOMS: atom_id res chain seq x y z
N MET A 1 44.17 -20.32 -14.09
CA MET A 1 43.45 -19.97 -12.85
C MET A 1 43.14 -21.25 -12.15
N ASN A 2 43.53 -21.37 -10.90
CA ASN A 2 43.19 -22.52 -10.10
C ASN A 2 41.75 -22.38 -9.58
N ARG A 3 41.20 -23.47 -9.08
CA ARG A 3 39.80 -23.58 -8.70
C ARG A 3 39.59 -23.22 -7.24
N ILE A 4 38.57 -22.38 -6.98
CA ILE A 4 37.99 -22.19 -5.65
C ILE A 4 36.77 -23.10 -5.53
N THR A 5 36.86 -24.09 -4.64
CA THR A 5 35.72 -24.96 -4.30
C THR A 5 35.05 -24.43 -3.04
N VAL A 6 33.79 -24.02 -3.13
CA VAL A 6 33.03 -23.54 -1.97
C VAL A 6 32.16 -24.65 -1.40
N VAL A 7 32.26 -24.86 -0.10
CA VAL A 7 31.47 -25.85 0.65
C VAL A 7 30.83 -25.25 1.90
N GLY A 8 29.66 -25.77 2.24
CA GLY A 8 28.92 -25.40 3.44
C GLY A 8 29.05 -26.44 4.55
N LEU A 9 29.22 -25.98 5.78
CA LEU A 9 29.35 -26.86 6.95
C LEU A 9 28.02 -27.37 7.52
N GLY A 10 26.89 -26.82 7.06
CA GLY A 10 25.63 -26.99 7.79
C GLY A 10 25.49 -26.01 8.94
N ALA A 11 24.44 -26.15 9.75
CA ALA A 11 24.09 -25.17 10.79
C ALA A 11 24.39 -25.63 12.22
N GLY A 12 24.83 -26.87 12.39
CA GLY A 12 24.99 -27.49 13.70
C GLY A 12 26.30 -28.23 13.86
N ASP A 13 26.23 -29.47 14.36
CA ASP A 13 27.39 -30.28 14.71
C ASP A 13 27.84 -31.22 13.57
N LEU A 14 28.91 -31.98 13.80
CA LEU A 14 29.54 -32.83 12.78
C LEU A 14 28.58 -33.87 12.17
N ASN A 15 27.53 -34.28 12.88
CA ASN A 15 26.56 -35.26 12.34
C ASN A 15 25.70 -34.69 11.21
N GLN A 16 25.60 -33.36 11.13
CA GLN A 16 24.86 -32.68 10.06
C GLN A 16 25.73 -32.42 8.81
N LEU A 17 27.06 -32.57 8.92
CA LEU A 17 27.97 -32.36 7.81
C LEU A 17 27.79 -33.48 6.77
N PRO A 18 27.45 -33.17 5.50
CA PRO A 18 27.30 -34.21 4.49
C PRO A 18 28.59 -35.01 4.31
N LEU A 19 28.48 -36.34 4.25
CA LEU A 19 29.64 -37.24 4.17
C LEU A 19 30.55 -36.94 2.97
N GLY A 20 29.99 -36.45 1.87
CA GLY A 20 30.76 -35.99 0.71
C GLY A 20 31.69 -34.81 1.05
N ILE A 21 31.16 -33.81 1.75
CA ILE A 21 31.92 -32.62 2.19
C ILE A 21 32.95 -33.01 3.25
N TYR A 22 32.60 -33.87 4.20
CA TYR A 22 33.56 -34.41 5.17
C TYR A 22 34.77 -35.07 4.47
N ARG A 23 34.50 -35.96 3.51
CA ARG A 23 35.55 -36.63 2.72
C ARG A 23 36.37 -35.66 1.88
N LEU A 24 35.76 -34.57 1.38
CA LEU A 24 36.47 -33.52 0.67
C LEU A 24 37.48 -32.84 1.60
N LEU A 25 37.03 -32.38 2.77
CA LEU A 25 37.87 -31.67 3.75
C LEU A 25 39.02 -32.52 4.28
N GLN A 26 38.88 -33.84 4.31
CA GLN A 26 39.92 -34.78 4.78
C GLN A 26 40.98 -35.11 3.70
N LYS A 27 40.92 -34.53 2.49
CA LYS A 27 41.93 -34.76 1.46
C LYS A 27 43.25 -34.07 1.84
N GLU A 28 44.36 -34.80 1.69
CA GLU A 28 45.70 -34.26 1.91
C GLU A 28 46.07 -33.16 0.88
N ASN A 29 46.93 -32.23 1.29
CA ASN A 29 47.45 -31.12 0.47
C ASN A 29 46.41 -30.15 -0.10
N GLN A 30 45.25 -30.00 0.55
CA GLN A 30 44.31 -28.92 0.24
C GLN A 30 44.55 -27.69 1.13
N GLU A 31 44.56 -26.51 0.52
CA GLU A 31 44.46 -25.26 1.28
C GLU A 31 43.00 -24.98 1.61
N ILE A 32 42.71 -24.88 2.91
CA ILE A 32 41.36 -24.67 3.42
C ILE A 32 41.28 -23.31 4.09
N PHE A 33 40.39 -22.48 3.58
CA PHE A 33 40.04 -21.18 4.15
C PHE A 33 38.63 -21.24 4.72
N VAL A 34 38.43 -20.78 5.94
CA VAL A 34 37.11 -20.70 6.57
C VAL A 34 36.70 -19.24 6.71
N ARG A 35 35.43 -18.93 6.46
CA ARG A 35 34.90 -17.57 6.67
C ARG A 35 35.08 -17.12 8.11
N THR A 36 34.81 -18.02 9.05
CA THR A 36 34.98 -17.81 10.49
C THR A 36 35.39 -19.11 11.16
N SER A 37 36.17 -19.04 12.23
CA SER A 37 36.48 -20.20 13.09
C SER A 37 35.39 -20.50 14.13
N ASP A 38 34.40 -19.60 14.27
CA ASP A 38 33.27 -19.75 15.17
C ASP A 38 32.19 -20.65 14.55
N HIS A 39 32.47 -21.96 14.53
CA HIS A 39 31.53 -22.98 14.09
C HIS A 39 31.79 -24.33 14.81
N PRO A 40 30.77 -25.01 15.36
CA PRO A 40 30.94 -26.25 16.11
C PRO A 40 31.71 -27.35 15.33
N VAL A 41 31.33 -27.59 14.07
CA VAL A 41 32.00 -28.56 13.17
C VAL A 41 33.50 -28.32 13.05
N LEU A 42 33.94 -27.06 12.94
CA LEU A 42 35.38 -26.76 12.78
C LEU A 42 36.18 -27.11 14.03
N GLN A 43 35.59 -26.96 15.22
CA GLN A 43 36.24 -27.34 16.47
C GLN A 43 36.44 -28.84 16.59
N GLU A 44 35.51 -29.64 16.06
CA GLU A 44 35.63 -31.10 16.00
C GLU A 44 36.63 -31.55 14.93
N LEU A 45 36.53 -31.02 13.71
CA LEU A 45 37.46 -31.34 12.62
C LEU A 45 38.91 -30.97 12.94
N LYS A 46 39.13 -29.89 13.70
CA LYS A 46 40.46 -29.52 14.19
C LYS A 46 41.05 -30.57 15.14
N LYS A 47 40.22 -31.24 15.95
CA LYS A 47 40.64 -32.36 16.81
C LYS A 47 40.98 -33.60 15.98
N GLU A 48 40.36 -33.75 14.81
CA GLU A 48 40.66 -34.80 13.82
C GLU A 48 41.90 -34.50 12.96
N GLY A 49 42.54 -33.34 13.15
CA GLY A 49 43.78 -32.96 12.45
C GLY A 49 43.58 -32.05 11.24
N LEU A 50 42.37 -31.51 11.02
CA LEU A 50 42.14 -30.54 9.96
C LEU A 50 42.87 -29.23 10.25
N HIS A 51 43.64 -28.76 9.26
CA HIS A 51 44.29 -27.45 9.29
C HIS A 51 43.57 -26.50 8.33
N PHE A 52 43.28 -25.29 8.80
CA PHE A 52 42.61 -24.25 8.03
C PHE A 52 43.06 -22.85 8.47
N ALA A 53 42.90 -21.87 7.57
CA ALA A 53 43.10 -20.44 7.87
C ALA A 53 41.74 -19.73 7.96
N SER A 54 41.51 -18.93 9.01
CA SER A 54 40.26 -18.16 9.18
C SER A 54 40.41 -16.70 8.78
N PHE A 55 39.29 -16.10 8.36
CA PHE A 55 39.20 -14.66 8.08
C PHE A 55 38.69 -13.83 9.26
N ASP A 56 38.65 -14.37 10.48
CA ASP A 56 38.14 -13.64 11.66
C ASP A 56 38.88 -12.30 11.87
N HIS A 57 40.20 -12.26 11.62
CA HIS A 57 41.01 -11.03 11.67
C HIS A 57 40.51 -9.92 10.73
N VAL A 58 39.89 -10.26 9.59
CA VAL A 58 39.37 -9.26 8.64
C VAL A 58 38.16 -8.54 9.22
N TYR A 59 37.36 -9.22 10.05
CA TYR A 59 36.23 -8.61 10.76
C TYR A 59 36.71 -7.62 11.83
N GLU A 60 37.89 -7.81 12.40
CA GLU A 60 38.50 -6.88 13.36
C GLU A 60 39.12 -5.65 12.68
N GLU A 61 39.61 -5.80 11.45
CA GLU A 61 40.32 -4.75 10.69
C GLU A 61 39.39 -3.74 9.99
N LYS A 62 38.15 -4.13 9.66
CA LYS A 62 37.23 -3.33 8.84
C LYS A 62 36.06 -2.82 9.68
N ALA A 63 35.66 -1.57 9.44
CA ALA A 63 34.52 -0.96 10.13
C ALA A 63 33.14 -1.35 9.55
N GLN A 64 33.09 -1.70 8.26
CA GLN A 64 31.84 -2.06 7.57
C GLN A 64 31.89 -3.51 7.06
N PHE A 65 30.78 -4.24 7.22
CA PHE A 65 30.66 -5.63 6.76
C PHE A 65 30.90 -5.77 5.26
N GLU A 66 30.45 -4.80 4.46
CA GLU A 66 30.65 -4.88 3.00
C GLU A 66 32.13 -4.86 2.61
N ASP A 67 32.95 -4.08 3.34
CA ASP A 67 34.40 -4.05 3.15
C ASP A 67 35.06 -5.35 3.62
N VAL A 68 34.55 -5.97 4.69
CA VAL A 68 35.00 -7.31 5.12
C VAL A 68 34.81 -8.31 3.99
N TYR A 69 33.61 -8.37 3.41
CA TYR A 69 33.30 -9.35 2.36
C TYR A 69 34.13 -9.12 1.10
N LYS A 70 34.31 -7.85 0.68
CA LYS A 70 35.17 -7.49 -0.46
C LYS A 70 36.63 -7.90 -0.23
N GLU A 71 37.13 -7.70 0.99
CA GLU A 71 38.50 -8.05 1.37
C GLU A 71 38.72 -9.57 1.43
N ILE A 72 37.78 -10.33 1.99
CA ILE A 72 37.83 -11.80 1.98
C ILE A 72 37.90 -12.32 0.54
N VAL A 73 37.04 -11.81 -0.35
CA VAL A 73 37.02 -12.21 -1.76
C VAL A 73 38.35 -11.88 -2.46
N ARG A 74 38.95 -10.73 -2.16
CA ARG A 74 40.28 -10.36 -2.68
C ARG A 74 41.33 -11.37 -2.25
N LYS A 75 41.41 -11.70 -0.95
CA LYS A 75 42.39 -12.67 -0.42
C LYS A 75 42.18 -14.08 -0.97
N LEU A 76 40.93 -14.51 -1.13
CA LEU A 76 40.60 -15.80 -1.75
C LEU A 76 41.05 -15.87 -3.21
N MET A 77 40.83 -14.81 -3.98
CA MET A 77 41.30 -14.74 -5.37
C MET A 77 42.83 -14.79 -5.47
N GLU A 78 43.54 -14.08 -4.60
CA GLU A 78 45.01 -14.09 -4.55
C GLU A 78 45.56 -15.48 -4.23
N ALA A 79 45.00 -16.16 -3.23
CA ALA A 79 45.41 -17.53 -2.91
C ALA A 79 45.13 -18.51 -4.07
N ALA A 80 44.02 -18.31 -4.80
CA ALA A 80 43.69 -19.11 -5.99
C ALA A 80 44.58 -18.85 -7.21
N GLU A 81 45.46 -17.84 -7.19
CA GLU A 81 46.49 -17.69 -8.23
C GLU A 81 47.58 -18.76 -8.12
N HIS A 82 47.79 -19.32 -6.92
CA HIS A 82 48.89 -20.23 -6.63
C HIS A 82 48.51 -21.70 -6.67
N GLN A 83 47.33 -22.09 -6.17
CA GLN A 83 46.86 -23.48 -6.18
C GLN A 83 45.33 -23.59 -6.03
N ASP A 84 44.80 -24.81 -6.22
CA ASP A 84 43.41 -25.12 -5.93
C ASP A 84 43.15 -25.02 -4.42
N MET A 85 41.98 -24.50 -4.04
CA MET A 85 41.63 -24.30 -2.63
C MET A 85 40.18 -24.65 -2.33
N VAL A 86 39.90 -24.84 -1.04
CA VAL A 86 38.56 -25.01 -0.50
C VAL A 86 38.21 -23.80 0.38
N TYR A 87 37.13 -23.11 0.04
CA TYR A 87 36.55 -22.06 0.87
C TYR A 87 35.31 -22.60 1.58
N VAL A 88 35.31 -22.48 2.90
CA VAL A 88 34.32 -23.09 3.78
C VAL A 88 33.50 -22.00 4.45
N VAL A 89 32.19 -22.11 4.34
CA VAL A 89 31.23 -21.17 4.93
C VAL A 89 30.26 -21.88 5.89
N PRO A 90 29.75 -21.19 6.92
CA PRO A 90 28.64 -21.70 7.73
C PRO A 90 27.40 -21.97 6.87
N GLY A 91 26.59 -22.96 7.25
CA GLY A 91 25.33 -23.25 6.57
C GLY A 91 25.51 -23.75 5.14
N HIS A 92 24.61 -23.31 4.24
CA HIS A 92 24.66 -23.62 2.82
C HIS A 92 25.31 -22.44 2.04
N PRO A 93 26.24 -22.67 1.09
CA PRO A 93 26.96 -21.59 0.39
C PRO A 93 26.10 -20.59 -0.40
N MET A 94 24.85 -20.95 -0.66
CA MET A 94 23.89 -20.14 -1.41
C MET A 94 22.85 -19.45 -0.52
N LEU A 95 22.90 -19.66 0.80
CA LEU A 95 21.92 -19.13 1.74
C LEU A 95 22.54 -17.96 2.52
N ALA A 96 22.16 -16.74 2.15
CA ALA A 96 22.52 -15.51 2.86
C ALA A 96 24.05 -15.31 3.07
N GLU A 97 24.88 -15.78 2.12
CA GLU A 97 26.33 -15.72 2.19
C GLU A 97 26.92 -14.75 1.14
N LYS A 98 27.27 -13.54 1.58
CA LYS A 98 27.66 -12.44 0.70
C LYS A 98 28.99 -12.69 -0.03
N THR A 99 29.96 -13.35 0.61
CA THR A 99 31.26 -13.64 -0.03
C THR A 99 31.10 -14.55 -1.24
N VAL A 100 30.19 -15.53 -1.17
CA VAL A 100 29.90 -16.44 -2.28
C VAL A 100 29.20 -15.72 -3.42
N GLN A 101 28.27 -14.81 -3.13
CA GLN A 101 27.64 -13.97 -4.17
C GLN A 101 28.67 -13.12 -4.92
N LEU A 102 29.58 -12.47 -4.20
CA LEU A 102 30.68 -11.70 -4.80
C LEU A 102 31.61 -12.59 -5.65
N LEU A 103 31.95 -13.81 -5.20
CA LEU A 103 32.72 -14.76 -6.00
C LEU A 103 31.97 -15.18 -7.27
N ILE A 104 30.66 -15.37 -7.22
CA ILE A 104 29.83 -15.66 -8.40
C ILE A 104 29.88 -14.51 -9.39
N GLU A 105 29.83 -13.25 -8.94
CA GLU A 105 30.00 -12.08 -9.79
C GLU A 105 31.38 -12.06 -10.46
N LYS A 106 32.46 -12.35 -9.71
CA LYS A 106 33.80 -12.46 -10.26
C LYS A 106 33.91 -13.60 -11.29
N ARG A 107 33.23 -14.74 -11.06
CA ARG A 107 33.17 -15.85 -12.01
C ARG A 107 32.48 -15.41 -13.31
N LYS A 108 31.34 -14.70 -13.22
CA LYS A 108 30.63 -14.15 -14.40
C LYS A 108 31.51 -13.18 -15.20
N GLN A 109 32.44 -12.49 -14.54
CA GLN A 109 33.45 -11.62 -15.17
C GLN A 109 34.67 -12.39 -15.72
N GLY A 110 34.73 -13.73 -15.59
CA GLY A 110 35.87 -14.55 -16.01
C GLY A 110 37.11 -14.41 -15.11
N LYS A 111 36.97 -13.89 -13.88
CA LYS A 111 38.08 -13.60 -12.96
C LYS A 111 38.38 -14.69 -11.94
N VAL A 112 37.51 -15.69 -11.78
CA VAL A 112 37.75 -16.85 -10.91
C VAL A 112 37.15 -18.14 -11.52
N ASP A 113 37.84 -19.29 -11.38
CA ASP A 113 37.21 -20.60 -11.59
C ASP A 113 36.56 -21.02 -10.26
N LEU A 114 35.24 -20.90 -10.18
CA LEU A 114 34.47 -21.13 -8.95
C LEU A 114 33.54 -22.33 -9.11
N HIS A 115 33.76 -23.34 -8.28
CA HIS A 115 32.91 -24.51 -8.13
C HIS A 115 32.22 -24.49 -6.77
N ILE A 116 30.92 -24.76 -6.73
CA ILE A 116 30.13 -24.77 -5.49
C ILE A 116 29.59 -26.20 -5.34
N GLU A 117 30.10 -26.95 -4.36
CA GLU A 117 29.66 -28.34 -4.10
C GLU A 117 28.38 -28.40 -3.25
N GLY A 118 27.96 -27.28 -2.66
CA GLY A 118 26.76 -27.18 -1.83
C GLY A 118 27.05 -27.38 -0.34
N GLY A 119 26.02 -27.76 0.40
CA GLY A 119 26.06 -27.97 1.85
C GLY A 119 24.67 -28.33 2.37
N HIS A 120 24.50 -28.46 3.67
CA HIS A 120 23.16 -28.57 4.28
C HIS A 120 22.69 -27.16 4.67
N SER A 121 21.45 -26.81 4.33
CA SER A 121 20.78 -25.66 4.94
C SER A 121 20.22 -26.05 6.31
N TYR A 122 19.91 -25.08 7.17
CA TYR A 122 19.17 -25.37 8.41
C TYR A 122 17.67 -25.57 8.17
N LEU A 123 17.18 -25.37 6.94
CA LEU A 123 15.75 -25.42 6.62
C LEU A 123 15.10 -26.78 6.92
N ASP A 124 15.73 -27.90 6.52
CA ASP A 124 15.18 -29.23 6.79
C ASP A 124 15.06 -29.51 8.30
N ALA A 125 16.05 -29.02 9.07
CA ALA A 125 16.01 -29.05 10.52
C ALA A 125 14.89 -28.15 11.05
N ALA A 126 14.77 -26.91 10.57
CA ALA A 126 13.71 -26.00 10.98
C ALA A 126 12.31 -26.57 10.71
N PHE A 127 12.08 -27.22 9.56
CA PHE A 127 10.80 -27.87 9.25
C PHE A 127 10.50 -28.99 10.24
N SER A 128 11.51 -29.80 10.58
CA SER A 128 11.37 -30.89 11.55
C SER A 128 11.09 -30.37 12.95
N SER A 129 11.82 -29.33 13.40
CA SER A 129 11.69 -28.76 14.74
C SER A 129 10.39 -27.98 14.93
N LEU A 130 9.92 -27.32 13.88
CA LEU A 130 8.65 -26.58 13.88
C LEU A 130 7.45 -27.48 13.56
N GLU A 131 7.68 -28.73 13.16
CA GLU A 131 6.65 -29.68 12.72
C GLU A 131 5.76 -29.14 11.59
N ILE A 132 6.37 -28.49 10.59
CA ILE A 132 5.66 -27.87 9.47
C ILE A 132 5.94 -28.58 8.13
N ASP A 133 4.94 -28.60 7.26
CA ASP A 133 5.09 -29.06 5.87
C ASP A 133 5.22 -27.84 4.93
N PRO A 134 6.38 -27.64 4.27
CA PRO A 134 6.57 -26.51 3.37
C PRO A 134 5.63 -26.51 2.15
N ILE A 135 4.96 -27.64 1.83
CA ILE A 135 3.94 -27.72 0.77
C ILE A 135 2.69 -26.91 1.12
N GLU A 136 2.38 -26.71 2.40
CA GLU A 136 1.25 -25.89 2.85
C GLU A 136 1.42 -24.40 2.52
N GLY A 137 2.64 -24.03 2.09
CA GLY A 137 3.03 -22.68 1.71
C GLY A 137 4.18 -22.23 2.59
N LEU A 138 5.34 -21.92 2.01
CA LEU A 138 6.52 -21.44 2.72
C LEU A 138 7.01 -20.12 2.12
N GLN A 139 7.34 -19.19 3.00
CA GLN A 139 8.14 -18.01 2.69
C GLN A 139 9.41 -18.03 3.54
N PHE A 140 10.54 -17.84 2.88
CA PHE A 140 11.83 -17.69 3.51
C PHE A 140 12.35 -16.30 3.20
N LEU A 141 12.40 -15.44 4.22
CA LEU A 141 12.64 -14.01 4.06
C LEU A 141 13.87 -13.57 4.86
N ASP A 142 14.56 -12.55 4.37
CA ASP A 142 15.66 -11.89 5.07
C ASP A 142 15.10 -10.86 6.04
N ALA A 143 15.41 -10.99 7.33
CA ALA A 143 14.94 -10.05 8.33
C ALA A 143 15.57 -8.64 8.21
N THR A 144 16.72 -8.51 7.53
CA THR A 144 17.46 -7.25 7.42
C THR A 144 16.94 -6.32 6.31
N ASP A 145 16.12 -6.82 5.39
CA ASP A 145 15.45 -6.06 4.32
C ASP A 145 13.98 -6.47 4.21
N LEU A 146 13.32 -6.68 5.36
CA LEU A 146 11.94 -7.14 5.40
C LEU A 146 10.97 -6.01 5.04
N LYS A 147 10.24 -6.18 3.94
CA LYS A 147 9.19 -5.24 3.51
C LYS A 147 7.81 -5.83 3.72
N ARG A 148 6.88 -5.01 4.19
CA ARG A 148 5.51 -5.41 4.52
C ARG A 148 4.81 -6.03 3.31
N GLU A 149 4.93 -5.42 2.15
CA GLU A 149 4.26 -5.80 0.90
C GLU A 149 4.70 -7.17 0.34
N GLU A 150 5.85 -7.70 0.79
CA GLU A 150 6.38 -8.99 0.37
C GLU A 150 5.83 -10.16 1.23
N ILE A 151 5.17 -9.86 2.35
CA ILE A 151 4.71 -10.86 3.32
C ILE A 151 3.36 -11.46 2.92
N GLN A 152 3.32 -12.78 2.80
CA GLN A 152 2.13 -13.58 2.55
C GLN A 152 1.78 -14.37 3.82
N PHE A 153 1.09 -13.71 4.74
CA PHE A 153 0.71 -14.22 6.07
C PHE A 153 -0.06 -15.55 6.08
N ARG A 154 -0.58 -15.99 4.93
CA ARG A 154 -1.25 -17.28 4.76
C ARG A 154 -0.28 -18.47 4.69
N ASN A 155 1.02 -18.22 4.52
CA ASN A 155 2.07 -19.22 4.44
C ASN A 155 2.83 -19.33 5.77
N HIS A 156 3.58 -20.41 5.96
CA HIS A 156 4.63 -20.49 6.95
C HIS A 156 5.71 -19.46 6.61
N ILE A 157 6.08 -18.58 7.53
CA ILE A 157 7.13 -17.58 7.30
C ILE A 157 8.31 -17.90 8.20
N ILE A 158 9.48 -18.07 7.62
CA ILE A 158 10.75 -18.17 8.34
C ILE A 158 11.60 -16.96 7.97
N LEU A 159 11.86 -16.11 8.97
CA LEU A 159 12.72 -14.94 8.88
C LEU A 159 14.13 -15.33 9.34
N CYS A 160 15.08 -15.27 8.42
CA CYS A 160 16.48 -15.55 8.70
C CYS A 160 17.26 -14.28 9.06
N GLN A 161 18.49 -14.43 9.54
CA GLN A 161 19.37 -13.30 9.92
C GLN A 161 18.85 -12.41 11.05
N VAL A 162 18.08 -12.97 11.99
CA VAL A 162 17.67 -12.23 13.21
C VAL A 162 18.81 -12.28 14.23
N SER A 163 19.90 -11.58 13.92
CA SER A 163 21.19 -11.68 14.63
C SER A 163 21.25 -10.86 15.92
N ASP A 164 20.52 -9.76 15.98
CA ASP A 164 20.57 -8.78 17.05
C ASP A 164 19.20 -8.15 17.34
N ALA A 165 19.12 -7.41 18.45
CA ALA A 165 17.88 -6.84 18.94
C ALA A 165 17.32 -5.74 18.02
N GLY A 166 18.17 -5.07 17.23
CA GLY A 166 17.75 -4.08 16.25
C GLY A 166 16.93 -4.74 15.14
N VAL A 167 17.49 -5.79 14.51
CA VAL A 167 16.79 -6.57 13.49
C VAL A 167 15.51 -7.20 14.03
N ALA A 168 15.55 -7.76 15.24
CA ALA A 168 14.34 -8.31 15.88
C ALA A 168 13.25 -7.26 16.11
N SER A 169 13.64 -6.01 16.43
CA SER A 169 12.71 -4.89 16.60
C SER A 169 12.12 -4.45 15.27
N GLU A 170 12.90 -4.39 14.18
CA GLU A 170 12.39 -4.07 12.84
C GLU A 170 11.39 -5.12 12.37
N VAL A 171 11.73 -6.41 12.47
CA VAL A 171 10.80 -7.52 12.21
C VAL A 171 9.50 -7.36 12.99
N LYS A 172 9.59 -7.09 14.30
CA LYS A 172 8.42 -6.89 15.14
C LYS A 172 7.55 -5.74 14.62
N LEU A 173 8.14 -4.59 14.35
CA LEU A 173 7.39 -3.40 13.91
C LEU A 173 6.71 -3.66 12.56
N THR A 174 7.40 -4.26 11.60
CA THR A 174 6.83 -4.61 10.29
C THR A 174 5.65 -5.59 10.44
N LEU A 175 5.79 -6.62 11.28
CA LEU A 175 4.70 -7.59 11.49
C LEU A 175 3.51 -6.99 12.26
N LEU A 176 3.74 -6.02 13.16
CA LEU A 176 2.68 -5.34 13.92
C LEU A 176 1.77 -4.44 13.05
N GLU A 177 2.18 -4.13 11.82
CA GLU A 177 1.32 -3.40 10.88
C GLU A 177 0.12 -4.22 10.40
N ASP A 178 0.21 -5.55 10.46
CA ASP A 178 -0.83 -6.48 9.98
C ASP A 178 -1.29 -7.50 11.04
N LEU A 179 -0.48 -7.75 12.07
CA LEU A 179 -0.75 -8.76 13.10
C LEU A 179 -0.94 -8.13 14.48
N PRO A 180 -1.82 -8.70 15.32
CA PRO A 180 -2.05 -8.18 16.65
C PRO A 180 -0.82 -8.42 17.57
N PRO A 181 -0.60 -7.57 18.59
CA PRO A 181 0.55 -7.66 19.50
C PRO A 181 0.74 -9.03 20.18
N GLU A 182 -0.36 -9.72 20.45
CA GLU A 182 -0.38 -11.04 21.08
C GLU A 182 -0.17 -12.21 20.11
N TYR A 183 -0.02 -11.95 18.81
CA TYR A 183 0.15 -13.02 17.82
C TYR A 183 1.39 -13.86 18.16
N PRO A 184 1.27 -15.21 18.23
CA PRO A 184 2.38 -16.05 18.62
C PRO A 184 3.41 -16.14 17.50
N VAL A 185 4.67 -15.83 17.84
CA VAL A 185 5.84 -16.05 16.98
C VAL A 185 6.83 -16.96 17.69
N THR A 186 7.50 -17.84 16.96
CA THR A 186 8.45 -18.78 17.55
C THR A 186 9.86 -18.42 17.15
N VAL A 187 10.71 -18.18 18.13
CA VAL A 187 12.14 -18.01 17.88
C VAL A 187 12.82 -19.37 17.92
N VAL A 188 13.53 -19.64 16.84
CA VAL A 188 14.27 -20.87 16.61
C VAL A 188 15.75 -20.54 16.68
N THR A 189 16.45 -21.11 17.65
CA THR A 189 17.91 -20.97 17.78
C THR A 189 18.56 -22.32 17.50
N ALA A 190 19.55 -22.33 16.59
CA ALA A 190 20.39 -23.50 16.30
C ALA A 190 19.60 -24.79 15.95
N ALA A 191 18.64 -24.67 15.03
CA ALA A 191 17.74 -25.74 14.60
C ALA A 191 18.47 -27.07 14.29
N GLY A 192 17.95 -28.18 14.80
CA GLY A 192 18.44 -29.55 14.61
C GLY A 192 19.75 -29.88 15.34
N SER A 193 20.35 -28.93 16.06
CA SER A 193 21.57 -29.13 16.83
C SER A 193 21.28 -29.53 18.27
N LYS A 194 22.32 -29.94 19.02
CA LYS A 194 22.22 -30.18 20.47
C LYS A 194 21.90 -28.93 21.29
N GLU A 195 22.10 -27.74 20.72
CA GLU A 195 21.82 -26.45 21.34
C GLU A 195 20.46 -25.87 20.92
N GLU A 196 19.65 -26.65 20.20
CA GLU A 196 18.33 -26.22 19.74
C GLU A 196 17.47 -25.67 20.87
N LYS A 197 16.89 -24.49 20.63
CA LYS A 197 15.88 -23.90 21.50
C LYS A 197 14.76 -23.32 20.65
N LEU A 198 13.54 -23.68 21.03
CA LEU A 198 12.30 -23.11 20.51
C LEU A 198 11.64 -22.33 21.63
N ALA A 199 11.34 -21.05 21.37
CA ALA A 199 10.63 -20.20 22.30
C ALA A 199 9.52 -19.46 21.57
N THR A 200 8.27 -19.82 21.86
CA THR A 200 7.10 -19.08 21.38
C THR A 200 6.80 -17.93 22.32
N VAL A 201 6.75 -16.71 21.77
CA VAL A 201 6.48 -15.47 22.49
C VAL A 201 5.40 -14.66 21.78
N PRO A 202 4.70 -13.76 22.48
CA PRO A 202 3.89 -12.73 21.82
C PRO A 202 4.76 -11.88 20.89
N LEU A 203 4.23 -11.49 19.74
CA LEU A 203 4.92 -10.64 18.76
C LEU A 203 5.47 -9.36 19.40
N ALA A 204 4.71 -8.73 20.28
CA ALA A 204 5.12 -7.52 21.01
C ALA A 204 6.40 -7.67 21.84
N ASP A 205 6.74 -8.91 22.22
CA ASP A 205 7.84 -9.25 23.11
C ASP A 205 9.06 -9.82 22.38
N LEU A 206 9.03 -9.91 21.06
CA LEU A 206 10.04 -10.56 20.22
C LEU A 206 11.47 -10.02 20.47
N ASP A 207 11.63 -8.70 20.58
CA ASP A 207 12.91 -8.01 20.79
C ASP A 207 13.36 -7.93 22.25
N ARG A 208 12.51 -8.35 23.20
CA ARG A 208 12.74 -8.19 24.66
C ARG A 208 12.99 -9.51 25.37
N SER A 209 12.34 -10.57 24.92
CA SER A 209 12.26 -11.81 25.67
C SER A 209 13.38 -12.80 25.36
N ILE A 210 14.21 -12.54 24.35
CA ILE A 210 15.03 -13.59 23.73
C ILE A 210 16.45 -13.11 23.45
N LYS A 211 17.42 -14.00 23.72
CA LYS A 211 18.81 -13.80 23.30
C LYS A 211 18.94 -14.24 21.85
N VAL A 212 19.11 -13.27 20.98
CA VAL A 212 19.35 -13.46 19.54
C VAL A 212 20.85 -13.65 19.27
N ASN A 213 21.15 -14.40 18.22
CA ASN A 213 22.51 -14.65 17.71
C ASN A 213 22.46 -15.00 16.21
N ASN A 214 23.62 -15.25 15.61
CA ASN A 214 23.75 -15.56 14.17
C ASN A 214 23.04 -16.86 13.73
N LEU A 215 22.60 -17.70 14.66
CA LEU A 215 21.85 -18.95 14.41
C LEU A 215 20.36 -18.81 14.76
N THR A 216 19.89 -17.58 14.98
CA THR A 216 18.52 -17.30 15.36
C THR A 216 17.67 -16.97 14.14
N SER A 217 16.47 -17.54 14.11
CA SER A 217 15.45 -17.29 13.10
C SER A 217 14.10 -17.12 13.78
N VAL A 218 13.21 -16.37 13.14
CA VAL A 218 11.85 -16.15 13.65
C VAL A 218 10.87 -16.84 12.73
N TYR A 219 10.03 -17.70 13.30
CA TYR A 219 8.96 -18.36 12.61
C TYR A 219 7.62 -17.71 12.95
N VAL A 220 6.86 -17.36 11.91
CA VAL A 220 5.47 -16.88 12.02
C VAL A 220 4.55 -17.94 11.42
N PRO A 221 3.63 -18.52 12.21
CA PRO A 221 2.69 -19.51 11.70
C PRO A 221 1.63 -18.87 10.78
N PRO A 222 1.03 -19.65 9.85
CA PRO A 222 -0.03 -19.20 8.97
C PRO A 222 -1.18 -18.51 9.73
N VAL A 223 -1.56 -17.35 9.25
CA VAL A 223 -2.57 -16.49 9.87
C VAL A 223 -3.97 -16.85 9.35
N GLU A 224 -4.92 -16.90 10.29
CA GLU A 224 -6.34 -17.08 9.97
C GLU A 224 -6.87 -15.92 9.12
N LYS A 225 -7.65 -16.23 8.09
CA LYS A 225 -8.16 -15.22 7.12
C LYS A 225 -8.92 -14.08 7.80
N GLN A 226 -9.60 -14.35 8.91
CA GLN A 226 -10.40 -13.40 9.67
C GLN A 226 -9.54 -12.28 10.27
N LYS A 227 -8.27 -12.56 10.58
CA LYS A 227 -7.31 -11.56 11.08
C LYS A 227 -6.69 -10.71 9.95
N LEU A 228 -7.03 -11.00 8.70
CA LEU A 228 -6.50 -10.35 7.50
C LEU A 228 -7.59 -9.60 6.71
N ASN A 229 -8.68 -9.22 7.37
CA ASN A 229 -9.82 -8.54 6.70
C ASN A 229 -9.47 -7.17 6.12
N HIS A 230 -8.37 -6.54 6.57
CA HIS A 230 -7.85 -5.29 6.00
C HIS A 230 -7.17 -5.48 4.63
N GLN A 231 -6.91 -6.72 4.21
CA GLN A 231 -6.26 -7.01 2.93
C GLN A 231 -7.25 -6.98 1.76
N PHE A 232 -6.83 -6.37 0.66
CA PHE A 232 -7.63 -6.29 -0.57
C PHE A 232 -8.07 -7.67 -1.10
N ALA A 233 -7.18 -8.67 -1.08
CA ALA A 233 -7.50 -10.03 -1.51
C ALA A 233 -8.64 -10.65 -0.70
N ARG A 234 -8.73 -10.31 0.60
CA ARG A 234 -9.79 -10.78 1.49
C ARG A 234 -11.11 -10.09 1.16
N LEU A 235 -11.11 -8.78 0.90
CA LEU A 235 -12.30 -8.06 0.43
C LEU A 235 -12.82 -8.66 -0.89
N ARG A 236 -11.95 -8.87 -1.88
CA ARG A 236 -12.32 -9.53 -3.16
C ARG A 236 -12.94 -10.91 -2.94
N GLU A 237 -12.36 -11.73 -2.06
CA GLU A 237 -12.92 -13.04 -1.72
C GLU A 237 -14.35 -12.92 -1.13
N ILE A 238 -14.57 -11.98 -0.21
CA ILE A 238 -15.88 -11.75 0.41
C ILE A 238 -16.93 -11.34 -0.63
N ILE A 239 -16.62 -10.37 -1.50
CA ILE A 239 -17.55 -9.88 -2.52
C ILE A 239 -17.94 -10.99 -3.50
N ARG A 240 -16.97 -11.81 -3.91
CA ARG A 240 -17.23 -12.99 -4.74
C ARG A 240 -18.14 -14.01 -4.03
N ILE A 241 -17.94 -14.24 -2.73
CA ILE A 241 -18.81 -15.13 -1.95
C ILE A 241 -20.23 -14.57 -1.86
N LEU A 242 -20.38 -13.27 -1.59
CA LEU A 242 -21.69 -12.61 -1.51
C LEU A 242 -22.48 -12.72 -2.81
N ARG A 243 -21.81 -12.69 -3.96
CA ARG A 243 -22.45 -12.84 -5.29
C ARG A 243 -22.47 -14.26 -5.85
N SER A 244 -21.86 -15.23 -5.16
CA SER A 244 -21.91 -16.64 -5.56
C SER A 244 -23.33 -17.20 -5.57
N PRO A 245 -23.62 -18.35 -6.23
CA PRO A 245 -24.95 -18.96 -6.23
C PRO A 245 -25.53 -19.20 -4.83
N GLU A 246 -24.67 -19.51 -3.86
CA GLU A 246 -24.97 -19.74 -2.44
C GLU A 246 -24.89 -18.47 -1.58
N GLY A 247 -24.55 -17.33 -2.20
CA GLY A 247 -24.37 -16.04 -1.56
C GLY A 247 -25.65 -15.29 -1.20
N CYS A 248 -25.52 -14.00 -0.92
CA CYS A 248 -26.60 -13.13 -0.49
C CYS A 248 -27.58 -12.85 -1.65
N PRO A 249 -28.90 -13.10 -1.49
CA PRO A 249 -29.88 -12.84 -2.55
C PRO A 249 -29.97 -11.38 -2.98
N TRP A 250 -29.69 -10.42 -2.09
CA TRP A 250 -29.71 -9.00 -2.42
C TRP A 250 -28.53 -8.64 -3.32
N ASP A 251 -27.31 -9.04 -2.95
CA ASP A 251 -26.09 -8.75 -3.72
C ASP A 251 -26.16 -9.35 -5.11
N ARG A 252 -26.62 -10.61 -5.23
CA ARG A 252 -26.77 -11.30 -6.52
C ARG A 252 -27.76 -10.64 -7.47
N LYS A 253 -28.79 -9.98 -6.95
CA LYS A 253 -29.82 -9.33 -7.77
C LYS A 253 -29.34 -7.98 -8.32
N GLN A 254 -28.27 -7.41 -7.78
CA GLN A 254 -27.78 -6.10 -8.21
C GLN A 254 -27.20 -6.14 -9.62
N THR A 255 -27.49 -5.07 -10.38
CA THR A 255 -26.90 -4.75 -11.68
C THR A 255 -26.17 -3.43 -11.59
N HIS A 256 -25.41 -3.07 -12.63
CA HIS A 256 -24.78 -1.75 -12.68
C HIS A 256 -25.80 -0.61 -12.51
N GLU A 257 -26.98 -0.72 -13.13
CA GLU A 257 -28.01 0.30 -13.08
C GLU A 257 -28.64 0.46 -11.70
N SER A 258 -28.84 -0.66 -10.97
CA SER A 258 -29.44 -0.63 -9.63
C SER A 258 -28.49 -0.07 -8.58
N LEU A 259 -27.18 -0.21 -8.79
CA LEU A 259 -26.15 0.28 -7.86
C LEU A 259 -25.83 1.77 -7.98
N ARG A 260 -26.10 2.40 -9.14
CA ARG A 260 -25.75 3.81 -9.41
C ARG A 260 -26.18 4.79 -8.31
N LYS A 261 -27.38 4.61 -7.75
CA LYS A 261 -27.89 5.52 -6.71
C LYS A 261 -27.07 5.45 -5.43
N TYR A 262 -26.62 4.25 -5.04
CA TYR A 262 -25.86 4.03 -3.82
C TYR A 262 -24.49 4.69 -3.95
N LEU A 263 -23.81 4.51 -5.10
CA LEU A 263 -22.55 5.21 -5.35
C LEU A 263 -22.65 6.74 -5.25
N ILE A 264 -23.79 7.32 -5.64
CA ILE A 264 -24.02 8.76 -5.46
C ILE A 264 -24.26 9.08 -3.98
N GLU A 265 -25.12 8.31 -3.31
CA GLU A 265 -25.40 8.45 -1.87
C GLU A 265 -24.09 8.41 -1.05
N GLU A 266 -23.27 7.36 -1.18
CA GLU A 266 -22.02 7.22 -0.39
C GLU A 266 -21.00 8.33 -0.69
N ALA A 267 -20.97 8.83 -1.94
CA ALA A 267 -20.10 9.95 -2.29
C ALA A 267 -20.53 11.25 -1.57
N TYR A 268 -21.83 11.48 -1.40
CA TYR A 268 -22.33 12.64 -0.66
C TYR A 268 -22.21 12.47 0.86
N GLU A 269 -22.40 11.26 1.39
CA GLU A 269 -22.16 10.96 2.81
C GLU A 269 -20.67 11.15 3.15
N PHE A 270 -19.74 10.70 2.31
CA PHE A 270 -18.31 11.01 2.47
C PHE A 270 -18.03 12.52 2.49
N ILE A 271 -18.65 13.29 1.57
CA ILE A 271 -18.50 14.75 1.55
C ILE A 271 -19.03 15.38 2.86
N ASP A 272 -20.14 14.88 3.40
CA ASP A 272 -20.68 15.34 4.67
C ASP A 272 -19.75 14.98 5.84
N ALA A 273 -19.17 13.78 5.88
CA ALA A 273 -18.17 13.37 6.87
C ALA A 273 -16.93 14.29 6.85
N VAL A 274 -16.43 14.62 5.65
CA VAL A 274 -15.33 15.59 5.46
C VAL A 274 -15.70 16.96 6.02
N ASN A 275 -16.91 17.46 5.72
CA ASN A 275 -17.37 18.76 6.21
C ASN A 275 -17.51 18.80 7.74
N ARG A 276 -17.81 17.66 8.36
CA ARG A 276 -17.91 17.51 9.82
C ARG A 276 -16.58 17.21 10.50
N GLN A 277 -15.50 17.00 9.74
CA GLN A 277 -14.20 16.55 10.26
C GLN A 277 -14.32 15.25 11.08
N ASP A 278 -15.20 14.34 10.64
CA ASP A 278 -15.46 13.07 11.31
C ASP A 278 -14.62 11.96 10.67
N ASP A 279 -13.43 11.72 11.21
CA ASP A 279 -12.47 10.76 10.66
C ASP A 279 -13.01 9.32 10.66
N GLU A 280 -13.84 8.95 11.65
CA GLU A 280 -14.43 7.60 11.74
C GLU A 280 -15.45 7.38 10.62
N HIS A 281 -16.38 8.33 10.43
CA HIS A 281 -17.32 8.26 9.30
C HIS A 281 -16.60 8.40 7.95
N MET A 282 -15.53 9.21 7.85
CA MET A 282 -14.74 9.25 6.60
C MET A 282 -14.20 7.88 6.21
N VAL A 283 -13.75 7.07 7.17
CA VAL A 283 -13.28 5.69 6.92
C VAL A 283 -14.44 4.78 6.50
N GLU A 284 -15.59 4.88 7.17
CA GLU A 284 -16.81 4.13 6.85
C GLU A 284 -17.27 4.41 5.41
N GLU A 285 -17.49 5.68 5.08
CA GLU A 285 -18.00 6.09 3.76
C GLU A 285 -17.01 5.82 2.61
N LEU A 286 -15.70 5.95 2.85
CA LEU A 286 -14.70 5.51 1.87
C LEU A 286 -14.73 3.99 1.67
N GLY A 287 -15.03 3.24 2.74
CA GLY A 287 -15.29 1.81 2.70
C GLY A 287 -16.51 1.48 1.83
N ASP A 288 -17.59 2.24 1.95
CA ASP A 288 -18.80 2.03 1.16
C ASP A 288 -18.65 2.45 -0.30
N VAL A 289 -17.90 3.52 -0.59
CA VAL A 289 -17.47 3.84 -1.96
C VAL A 289 -16.63 2.69 -2.54
N LEU A 290 -15.70 2.13 -1.76
CA LEU A 290 -14.90 0.98 -2.18
C LEU A 290 -15.79 -0.26 -2.41
N LEU A 291 -16.79 -0.49 -1.57
CA LEU A 291 -17.79 -1.56 -1.76
C LEU A 291 -18.49 -1.41 -3.11
N GLN A 292 -18.89 -0.20 -3.50
CA GLN A 292 -19.50 0.03 -4.81
C GLN A 292 -18.53 -0.32 -5.96
N VAL A 293 -17.26 0.10 -5.87
CA VAL A 293 -16.23 -0.26 -6.86
C VAL A 293 -16.11 -1.78 -6.97
N MET A 294 -16.04 -2.49 -5.84
CA MET A 294 -15.92 -3.95 -5.82
C MET A 294 -17.17 -4.66 -6.38
N LEU A 295 -18.37 -4.20 -6.06
CA LEU A 295 -19.61 -4.79 -6.57
C LEU A 295 -19.76 -4.58 -8.08
N HIS A 296 -19.46 -3.38 -8.59
CA HIS A 296 -19.42 -3.12 -10.02
C HIS A 296 -18.38 -4.00 -10.72
N SER A 297 -17.17 -4.11 -10.17
CA SER A 297 -16.15 -5.00 -10.71
C SER A 297 -16.55 -6.48 -10.71
N GLN A 298 -17.21 -6.96 -9.65
CA GLN A 298 -17.68 -8.34 -9.60
C GLN A 298 -18.83 -8.59 -10.60
N ILE A 299 -19.75 -7.65 -10.80
CA ILE A 299 -20.77 -7.74 -11.86
C ILE A 299 -20.11 -7.82 -13.24
N GLY A 300 -19.11 -6.97 -13.50
CA GLY A 300 -18.34 -7.02 -14.74
C GLY A 300 -17.64 -8.37 -14.97
N GLU A 301 -17.13 -8.98 -13.89
CA GLU A 301 -16.45 -10.28 -13.94
C GLU A 301 -17.46 -11.41 -14.16
N ASP A 302 -18.62 -11.36 -13.47
CA ASP A 302 -19.73 -12.31 -13.63
C ASP A 302 -20.25 -12.34 -15.09
N GLU A 303 -20.23 -11.20 -15.77
CA GLU A 303 -20.67 -11.04 -17.16
C GLU A 303 -19.54 -11.23 -18.19
N GLY A 304 -18.29 -11.37 -17.73
CA GLY A 304 -17.12 -11.60 -18.58
C GLY A 304 -16.60 -10.36 -19.32
N PHE A 305 -16.91 -9.15 -18.84
CA PHE A 305 -16.51 -7.88 -19.47
C PHE A 305 -15.20 -7.32 -18.91
N PHE A 306 -15.05 -7.24 -17.59
CA PHE A 306 -13.86 -6.71 -16.91
C PHE A 306 -13.80 -7.18 -15.46
N THR A 307 -12.66 -7.07 -14.83
CA THR A 307 -12.41 -7.46 -13.43
C THR A 307 -12.00 -6.26 -12.60
N VAL A 308 -11.89 -6.43 -11.27
CA VAL A 308 -11.29 -5.38 -10.43
C VAL A 308 -9.82 -5.13 -10.76
N ASP A 309 -9.12 -6.14 -11.27
CA ASP A 309 -7.71 -6.01 -11.67
C ASP A 309 -7.61 -5.07 -12.89
N ASP A 310 -8.56 -5.10 -13.82
CA ASP A 310 -8.62 -4.17 -14.96
C ASP A 310 -8.86 -2.71 -14.51
N VAL A 311 -9.71 -2.52 -13.49
CA VAL A 311 -9.93 -1.20 -12.87
C VAL A 311 -8.63 -0.68 -12.24
N ILE A 312 -7.92 -1.54 -11.49
CA ILE A 312 -6.64 -1.21 -10.85
C ILE A 312 -5.56 -0.91 -11.88
N VAL A 313 -5.45 -1.69 -12.96
CA VAL A 313 -4.52 -1.45 -14.06
C VAL A 313 -4.81 -0.09 -14.69
N SER A 314 -6.09 0.19 -15.01
CA SER A 314 -6.51 1.45 -15.63
C SER A 314 -6.09 2.67 -14.81
N ILE A 315 -6.26 2.64 -13.49
CA ILE A 315 -5.85 3.76 -12.62
C ILE A 315 -4.33 3.78 -12.42
N THR A 316 -3.69 2.63 -12.16
CA THR A 316 -2.25 2.54 -11.87
C THR A 316 -1.42 3.04 -13.05
N GLU A 317 -1.68 2.53 -14.26
CA GLU A 317 -0.98 2.98 -15.47
C GLU A 317 -1.23 4.47 -15.74
N LYS A 318 -2.46 4.96 -15.51
CA LYS A 318 -2.78 6.39 -15.64
C LYS A 318 -1.99 7.23 -14.64
N MET A 319 -1.87 6.79 -13.39
CA MET A 319 -1.13 7.50 -12.35
C MET A 319 0.38 7.52 -12.64
N ILE A 320 0.96 6.41 -13.08
CA ILE A 320 2.38 6.34 -13.47
C ILE A 320 2.64 7.28 -14.65
N ARG A 321 1.87 7.14 -15.73
CA ARG A 321 2.05 7.93 -16.96
C ARG A 321 1.89 9.43 -16.75
N ARG A 322 0.97 9.85 -15.87
CA ARG A 322 0.72 11.28 -15.62
C ARG A 322 1.60 11.90 -14.52
N HIS A 323 2.44 11.11 -13.88
CA HIS A 323 3.48 11.59 -12.95
C HIS A 323 4.89 11.19 -13.42
N PRO A 324 5.32 11.61 -14.62
CA PRO A 324 6.67 11.32 -15.09
C PRO A 324 7.75 11.98 -14.22
N HIS A 325 7.39 12.96 -13.38
CA HIS A 325 8.30 13.58 -12.43
C HIS A 325 8.52 12.76 -11.14
N VAL A 326 7.71 11.74 -10.91
CA VAL A 326 7.86 10.79 -9.80
C VAL A 326 8.42 9.46 -10.30
N PHE A 327 7.95 8.99 -11.47
CA PHE A 327 8.22 7.65 -11.98
C PHE A 327 9.19 7.60 -13.17
N ASP A 328 9.67 8.75 -13.66
CA ASP A 328 10.61 8.87 -14.79
C ASP A 328 11.57 10.06 -14.55
N GLU A 329 12.26 10.53 -15.59
CA GLU A 329 13.28 11.60 -15.49
C GLU A 329 12.73 13.04 -15.60
N ALA A 330 11.41 13.23 -15.70
CA ALA A 330 10.85 14.58 -15.80
C ALA A 330 11.01 15.35 -14.47
N THR A 331 10.97 16.68 -14.53
CA THR A 331 11.02 17.55 -13.33
C THR A 331 9.79 18.44 -13.30
N ALA A 332 9.21 18.62 -12.11
CA ALA A 332 8.19 19.62 -11.83
C ALA A 332 8.56 20.31 -10.51
N GLU A 333 8.65 21.65 -10.52
CA GLU A 333 9.14 22.41 -9.37
C GLU A 333 8.02 22.80 -8.40
N ASN A 334 6.77 22.85 -8.88
CA ASN A 334 5.60 23.29 -8.11
C ASN A 334 4.31 22.59 -8.55
N ALA A 335 3.25 22.77 -7.76
CA ALA A 335 1.95 22.12 -7.98
C ALA A 335 1.28 22.61 -9.28
N GLU A 336 1.46 23.88 -9.66
CA GLU A 336 0.91 24.46 -10.87
C GLU A 336 1.48 23.81 -12.13
N GLU A 337 2.79 23.54 -12.15
CA GLU A 337 3.47 22.80 -13.21
C GLU A 337 2.99 21.34 -13.29
N VAL A 338 2.78 20.68 -12.15
CA VAL A 338 2.21 19.32 -12.10
C VAL A 338 0.82 19.30 -12.75
N VAL A 339 -0.06 20.25 -12.41
CA VAL A 339 -1.40 20.36 -12.99
C VAL A 339 -1.32 20.61 -14.50
N THR A 340 -0.44 21.50 -14.95
CA THR A 340 -0.27 21.82 -16.37
C THR A 340 0.21 20.61 -17.19
N ASN A 341 1.21 19.88 -16.66
CA ASN A 341 1.72 18.66 -17.27
C ASN A 341 0.64 17.58 -17.31
N TRP A 342 -0.12 17.42 -16.23
CA TRP A 342 -1.23 16.49 -16.14
C TRP A 342 -2.31 16.75 -17.20
N GLU A 343 -2.69 18.01 -17.41
CA GLU A 343 -3.66 18.39 -18.44
C GLU A 343 -3.14 18.13 -19.85
N THR A 344 -1.87 18.43 -20.10
CA THR A 344 -1.21 18.21 -21.40
C THR A 344 -1.20 16.72 -21.75
N ILE A 345 -0.72 15.88 -20.84
CA ILE A 345 -0.71 14.43 -21.01
C ILE A 345 -2.13 13.94 -21.26
N LYS A 346 -3.11 14.32 -20.43
CA LYS A 346 -4.53 13.95 -20.59
C LYS A 346 -5.12 14.29 -21.96
N MET A 347 -4.67 15.37 -22.61
CA MET A 347 -5.09 15.72 -23.97
C MET A 347 -4.51 14.77 -25.02
N GLU A 348 -3.23 14.39 -24.88
CA GLU A 348 -2.55 13.45 -25.77
C GLU A 348 -3.16 12.04 -25.69
N GLU A 349 -3.51 11.56 -24.50
CA GLU A 349 -4.06 10.19 -24.31
C GLU A 349 -5.39 9.97 -25.03
N LYS A 350 -6.21 11.03 -25.19
CA LYS A 350 -7.54 10.89 -25.77
C LYS A 350 -7.52 10.55 -27.25
N GLY A 351 -6.40 10.77 -27.97
CA GLY A 351 -6.10 10.32 -29.34
C GLY A 351 -7.05 10.80 -30.46
N THR A 352 -8.25 11.24 -30.11
CA THR A 352 -9.32 11.72 -30.97
C THR A 352 -9.72 13.09 -30.44
N LYS A 353 -9.74 14.09 -31.33
CA LYS A 353 -10.40 15.35 -31.00
C LYS A 353 -11.89 15.02 -30.81
N PRO A 354 -12.49 15.26 -29.63
CA PRO A 354 -13.92 15.10 -29.48
C PRO A 354 -14.63 15.99 -30.52
N VAL A 355 -15.78 15.54 -31.03
CA VAL A 355 -16.51 16.26 -32.08
C VAL A 355 -16.94 17.64 -31.56
N SER A 356 -17.13 17.75 -30.24
CA SER A 356 -17.33 19.00 -29.52
C SER A 356 -16.45 19.08 -28.26
N ILE A 357 -15.94 20.27 -27.95
CA ILE A 357 -15.18 20.56 -26.71
C ILE A 357 -16.01 20.20 -25.45
N LEU A 358 -17.34 20.29 -25.56
CA LEU A 358 -18.30 20.08 -24.48
C LEU A 358 -18.73 18.61 -24.33
N GLU A 359 -18.46 17.75 -25.31
CA GLU A 359 -18.81 16.31 -25.28
C GLU A 359 -18.16 15.56 -24.11
N SER A 360 -17.10 16.13 -23.54
CA SER A 360 -16.40 15.59 -22.38
C SER A 360 -17.04 15.92 -21.03
N VAL A 361 -18.12 16.71 -20.99
CA VAL A 361 -18.88 17.00 -19.76
C VAL A 361 -20.05 16.01 -19.67
N PRO A 362 -20.06 15.10 -18.67
CA PRO A 362 -21.13 14.13 -18.55
C PRO A 362 -22.51 14.77 -18.36
N ALA A 363 -23.49 14.27 -19.11
CA ALA A 363 -24.89 14.68 -18.96
C ALA A 363 -25.46 14.34 -17.57
N SER A 364 -24.84 13.37 -16.87
CA SER A 364 -25.27 12.87 -15.57
C SER A 364 -24.80 13.70 -14.36
N PHE A 365 -24.04 14.77 -14.59
CA PHE A 365 -23.60 15.64 -13.48
C PHE A 365 -24.79 16.43 -12.90
N PRO A 366 -24.78 16.72 -11.58
CA PRO A 366 -25.68 17.71 -11.00
C PRO A 366 -25.58 19.05 -11.74
N GLY A 367 -26.69 19.77 -11.84
CA GLY A 367 -26.81 20.95 -12.71
C GLY A 367 -25.74 22.02 -12.48
N LEU A 368 -25.40 22.33 -11.22
CA LEU A 368 -24.36 23.31 -10.91
C LEU A 368 -22.95 22.82 -11.27
N LEU A 369 -22.64 21.55 -10.97
CA LEU A 369 -21.35 20.96 -11.35
C LEU A 369 -21.20 20.87 -12.88
N GLN A 370 -22.28 20.52 -13.57
CA GLN A 370 -22.32 20.51 -15.02
C GLN A 370 -22.09 21.91 -15.61
N ALA A 371 -22.75 22.94 -15.08
CA ALA A 371 -22.57 24.33 -15.49
C ALA A 371 -21.11 24.79 -15.34
N GLU A 372 -20.48 24.52 -14.19
CA GLU A 372 -19.07 24.87 -13.98
C GLU A 372 -18.13 24.17 -14.95
N GLU A 373 -18.33 22.87 -15.20
CA GLU A 373 -17.47 22.11 -16.11
C GLU A 373 -17.64 22.57 -17.56
N LEU A 374 -18.87 22.89 -18.00
CA LEU A 374 -19.11 23.49 -19.32
C LEU A 374 -18.34 24.81 -19.48
N GLN A 375 -18.38 25.67 -18.47
CA GLN A 375 -17.68 26.97 -18.48
C GLN A 375 -16.16 26.81 -18.44
N LYS A 376 -15.62 25.90 -17.61
CA LYS A 376 -14.17 25.59 -17.61
C LYS A 376 -13.71 25.10 -18.98
N LYS A 377 -14.53 24.33 -19.68
CA LYS A 377 -14.22 23.85 -21.04
C LYS A 377 -14.26 24.98 -22.06
N ALA A 378 -15.23 25.87 -21.97
CA ALA A 378 -15.31 27.06 -22.81
C ALA A 378 -14.10 27.99 -22.58
N ALA A 379 -13.68 28.16 -21.33
CA ALA A 379 -12.51 28.97 -20.98
C ALA A 379 -11.21 28.47 -21.61
N LYS A 380 -11.03 27.15 -21.74
CA LYS A 380 -9.85 26.56 -22.39
C LYS A 380 -9.70 26.92 -23.87
N VAL A 381 -10.76 27.37 -24.53
CA VAL A 381 -10.70 27.86 -25.92
C VAL A 381 -10.75 29.38 -26.03
N GLY A 382 -10.54 30.08 -24.91
CA GLY A 382 -10.54 31.54 -24.84
C GLY A 382 -11.93 32.15 -24.76
N PHE A 383 -12.98 31.35 -24.51
CA PHE A 383 -14.32 31.86 -24.23
C PHE A 383 -14.51 32.01 -22.73
N ASP A 384 -13.86 33.01 -22.16
CA ASP A 384 -13.96 33.40 -20.75
C ASP A 384 -13.57 34.87 -20.57
N TRP A 385 -13.93 35.44 -19.42
CA TRP A 385 -13.50 36.76 -18.99
C TRP A 385 -12.18 36.68 -18.22
N ASP A 386 -11.32 37.70 -18.35
CA ASP A 386 -10.03 37.75 -17.65
C ASP A 386 -10.16 38.16 -16.17
N SER A 387 -11.34 38.63 -15.75
CA SER A 387 -11.58 39.07 -14.39
C SER A 387 -13.01 38.77 -13.94
N PRO A 388 -13.30 38.77 -12.62
CA PRO A 388 -14.63 38.49 -12.11
C PRO A 388 -15.65 39.61 -12.36
N GLU A 389 -15.22 40.86 -12.58
CA GLU A 389 -16.13 42.02 -12.68
C GLU A 389 -17.14 41.89 -13.84
N PRO A 390 -16.76 41.50 -15.08
CA PRO A 390 -17.72 41.22 -16.14
C PRO A 390 -18.72 40.11 -15.78
N VAL A 391 -18.31 39.11 -15.00
CA VAL A 391 -19.18 38.02 -14.56
C VAL A 391 -20.20 38.53 -13.54
N ILE A 392 -19.80 39.42 -12.64
CA ILE A 392 -20.72 40.11 -11.71
C ILE A 392 -21.77 40.92 -12.48
N GLU A 393 -21.36 41.65 -13.51
CA GLU A 393 -22.31 42.39 -14.34
C GLU A 393 -23.25 41.45 -15.09
N LYS A 394 -22.76 40.31 -15.59
CA LYS A 394 -23.62 39.30 -16.22
C LYS A 394 -24.62 38.70 -15.23
N VAL A 395 -24.22 38.40 -14.00
CA VAL A 395 -25.15 37.94 -12.94
C VAL A 395 -26.27 38.96 -12.66
N LYS A 396 -25.97 40.27 -12.76
CA LYS A 396 -26.98 41.32 -12.62
C LYS A 396 -27.88 41.41 -13.85
N GLU A 397 -27.32 41.30 -15.05
CA GLU A 397 -28.05 41.29 -16.32
C GLU A 397 -29.09 40.16 -16.35
N GLU A 398 -28.68 38.91 -16.06
CA GLU A 398 -29.60 37.76 -16.03
C GLU A 398 -30.71 37.93 -14.96
N TRP A 399 -30.38 38.59 -13.84
CA TRP A 399 -31.38 38.93 -12.82
C TRP A 399 -32.39 39.95 -13.34
N GLU A 400 -31.94 40.95 -14.10
CA GLU A 400 -32.82 41.94 -14.74
C GLU A 400 -33.73 41.28 -15.80
N GLU A 401 -33.19 40.37 -16.63
CA GLU A 401 -33.95 39.59 -17.61
C GLU A 401 -35.01 38.71 -16.94
N PHE A 402 -34.67 38.03 -15.84
CA PHE A 402 -35.65 37.31 -15.02
C PHE A 402 -36.74 38.23 -14.44
N GLN A 403 -36.38 39.45 -13.99
CA GLN A 403 -37.37 40.42 -13.51
C GLN A 403 -38.31 40.88 -14.61
N GLU A 404 -37.82 41.08 -15.83
CA GLU A 404 -38.65 41.42 -16.98
C GLU A 404 -39.62 40.29 -17.33
N ALA A 405 -39.14 39.04 -17.42
CA ALA A 405 -40.00 37.88 -17.66
C ALA A 405 -41.09 37.75 -16.59
N ARG A 406 -40.73 38.01 -15.32
CA ARG A 406 -41.68 38.02 -14.18
C ARG A 406 -42.76 39.09 -14.33
N LEU A 407 -42.43 40.28 -14.82
CA LEU A 407 -43.41 41.36 -15.04
C LEU A 407 -44.42 40.98 -16.14
N HIS A 408 -43.98 40.26 -17.16
CA HIS A 408 -44.82 39.77 -18.25
C HIS A 408 -45.61 38.50 -17.89
N LYS A 409 -45.33 37.88 -16.74
CA LYS A 409 -45.95 36.63 -16.23
C LYS A 409 -45.81 35.45 -17.21
N ASP A 410 -44.69 35.41 -17.93
CA ASP A 410 -44.36 34.31 -18.81
C ASP A 410 -43.58 33.25 -18.02
N GLN A 411 -44.24 32.14 -17.69
CA GLN A 411 -43.66 31.11 -16.84
C GLN A 411 -42.50 30.37 -17.53
N GLU A 412 -42.55 30.21 -18.85
CA GLU A 412 -41.53 29.49 -19.61
C GLU A 412 -40.27 30.34 -19.73
N GLU A 413 -40.43 31.63 -20.07
CA GLU A 413 -39.29 32.56 -20.06
C GLU A 413 -38.74 32.77 -18.64
N MET A 414 -39.59 32.84 -17.61
CA MET A 414 -39.10 32.91 -16.21
C MET A 414 -38.23 31.71 -15.83
N GLU A 415 -38.58 30.49 -16.26
CA GLU A 415 -37.77 29.29 -15.97
C GLU A 415 -36.44 29.33 -16.71
N LYS A 416 -36.45 29.77 -17.97
CA LYS A 416 -35.26 29.95 -18.80
C LYS A 416 -34.30 30.98 -18.20
N GLU A 417 -34.77 32.21 -17.96
CA GLU A 417 -33.93 33.29 -17.41
C GLU A 417 -33.44 32.96 -15.99
N PHE A 418 -34.22 32.22 -15.19
CA PHE A 418 -33.75 31.73 -13.88
C PHE A 418 -32.64 30.70 -14.02
N GLY A 419 -32.71 29.83 -15.04
CA GLY A 419 -31.64 28.90 -15.39
C GLY A 419 -30.36 29.62 -15.80
N ASP A 420 -30.45 30.64 -16.64
CA ASP A 420 -29.32 31.44 -17.08
C ASP A 420 -28.70 32.24 -15.91
N TRP A 421 -29.52 32.73 -14.99
CA TRP A 421 -29.05 33.33 -13.74
C TRP A 421 -28.26 32.34 -12.86
N LEU A 422 -28.76 31.11 -12.67
CA LEU A 422 -28.03 30.07 -11.94
C LEU A 422 -26.71 29.70 -12.64
N PHE A 423 -26.71 29.66 -13.98
CA PHE A 423 -25.51 29.42 -14.78
C PHE A 423 -24.48 30.54 -14.59
N ALA A 424 -24.91 31.80 -14.57
CA ALA A 424 -24.05 32.95 -14.30
C ALA A 424 -23.49 32.94 -12.85
N ILE A 425 -24.30 32.54 -11.86
CA ILE A 425 -23.84 32.37 -10.47
C ILE A 425 -22.77 31.29 -10.37
N ALA A 426 -22.97 30.14 -11.05
CA ALA A 426 -21.95 29.09 -11.09
C ALA A 426 -20.63 29.59 -11.70
N ASN A 427 -20.71 30.45 -12.72
CA ASN A 427 -19.55 31.08 -13.34
C ASN A 427 -18.83 32.03 -12.38
N LEU A 428 -19.60 32.79 -11.60
CA LEU A 428 -19.04 33.65 -10.57
C LEU A 428 -18.30 32.83 -9.50
N GLY A 429 -18.90 31.73 -9.05
CA GLY A 429 -18.26 30.79 -8.13
C GLY A 429 -16.91 30.30 -8.67
N ARG A 430 -16.89 29.84 -9.93
CA ARG A 430 -15.68 29.40 -10.63
C ARG A 430 -14.58 30.47 -10.65
N HIS A 431 -14.92 31.74 -10.94
CA HIS A 431 -13.97 32.86 -10.97
C HIS A 431 -13.34 33.16 -9.60
N TYR A 432 -14.03 32.85 -8.51
CA TYR A 432 -13.50 32.94 -7.15
C TYR A 432 -12.89 31.63 -6.62
N GLY A 433 -12.80 30.59 -7.44
CA GLY A 433 -12.32 29.27 -7.00
C GLY A 433 -13.28 28.54 -6.05
N ILE A 434 -14.56 28.92 -6.04
CA ILE A 434 -15.60 28.30 -5.22
C ILE A 434 -16.31 27.24 -6.06
N ASN A 435 -16.40 26.01 -5.54
CA ASN A 435 -17.25 24.97 -6.12
C ASN A 435 -18.71 25.19 -5.67
N SER A 436 -19.58 25.52 -6.61
CA SER A 436 -20.96 25.96 -6.42
C SER A 436 -21.85 24.84 -5.90
N GLU A 437 -21.64 23.61 -6.37
CA GLU A 437 -22.35 22.43 -5.86
C GLU A 437 -22.03 22.24 -4.36
N ASN A 438 -20.75 22.23 -3.99
CA ASN A 438 -20.33 22.11 -2.59
C ASN A 438 -20.82 23.28 -1.73
N ALA A 439 -20.79 24.52 -2.26
CA ALA A 439 -21.29 25.69 -1.55
C ALA A 439 -22.80 25.61 -1.27
N LEU A 440 -23.58 25.11 -2.23
CA LEU A 440 -25.01 24.87 -2.04
C LEU A 440 -25.24 23.74 -1.04
N GLN A 441 -24.49 22.63 -1.11
CA GLN A 441 -24.59 21.54 -0.14
C GLN A 441 -24.34 22.02 1.30
N ARG A 442 -23.30 22.82 1.53
CA ARG A 442 -23.04 23.45 2.83
C ARG A 442 -24.21 24.33 3.31
N THR A 443 -24.85 25.05 2.39
CA THR A 443 -26.01 25.88 2.70
C THR A 443 -27.24 25.04 3.05
N ASN A 444 -27.49 23.95 2.32
CA ASN A 444 -28.56 23.00 2.60
C ASN A 444 -28.37 22.36 3.98
N GLN A 445 -27.14 21.97 4.32
CA GLN A 445 -26.83 21.39 5.63
C GLN A 445 -27.09 22.38 6.76
N LYS A 446 -26.62 23.63 6.60
CA LYS A 446 -26.89 24.72 7.55
C LYS A 446 -28.39 24.97 7.73
N PHE A 447 -29.17 24.91 6.64
CA PHE A 447 -30.63 25.04 6.71
C PHE A 447 -31.27 23.89 7.50
N ARG A 448 -30.86 22.64 7.23
CA ARG A 448 -31.32 21.45 7.97
C ARG A 448 -31.01 21.54 9.45
N THR A 449 -29.76 21.86 9.82
CA THR A 449 -29.34 22.00 11.22
C THR A 449 -30.19 23.03 11.96
N ARG A 450 -30.44 24.19 11.33
CA ARG A 450 -31.24 25.25 11.95
C ARG A 450 -32.70 24.86 12.07
N LEU A 451 -33.29 24.28 11.02
CA LEU A 451 -34.69 23.85 11.06
C LEU A 451 -34.90 22.77 12.12
N PHE A 452 -34.01 21.79 12.22
CA PHE A 452 -34.06 20.77 13.27
C PHE A 452 -33.92 21.37 14.68
N SER A 453 -33.06 22.38 14.86
CA SER A 453 -32.94 23.12 16.13
C SER A 453 -34.23 23.85 16.49
N MET A 454 -34.93 24.41 15.49
CA MET A 454 -36.25 25.02 15.68
C MET A 454 -37.28 23.95 16.09
N GLU A 455 -37.30 22.79 15.42
CA GLU A 455 -38.19 21.66 15.77
C GLU A 455 -38.00 21.23 17.23
N GLN A 456 -36.75 21.02 17.67
CA GLN A 456 -36.47 20.68 19.07
C GLN A 456 -36.92 21.76 20.06
N THR A 457 -36.75 23.04 19.69
CA THR A 457 -37.15 24.16 20.53
C THR A 457 -38.66 24.24 20.66
N ALA A 458 -39.39 24.04 19.56
CA ALA A 458 -40.84 23.97 19.52
C ALA A 458 -41.37 22.80 20.36
N GLU A 459 -40.79 21.60 20.19
CA GLU A 459 -41.16 20.40 20.95
C GLU A 459 -40.94 20.58 22.46
N THR A 460 -39.82 21.20 22.86
CA THR A 460 -39.55 21.54 24.26
C THR A 460 -40.59 22.50 24.83
N GLY A 461 -41.14 23.38 23.98
CA GLY A 461 -42.26 24.27 24.30
C GLY A 461 -43.65 23.61 24.23
N GLY A 462 -43.74 22.31 23.90
CA GLY A 462 -44.99 21.58 23.76
C GLY A 462 -45.82 21.96 22.54
N LYS A 463 -45.21 22.57 21.52
CA LYS A 463 -45.84 22.98 20.26
C LYS A 463 -45.15 22.33 19.07
N SER A 464 -45.83 22.23 17.94
CA SER A 464 -45.20 21.94 16.65
C SER A 464 -44.83 23.24 15.93
N LEU A 465 -43.93 23.18 14.94
CA LEU A 465 -43.62 24.35 14.11
C LEU A 465 -44.85 24.90 13.36
N ALA A 466 -45.86 24.07 13.09
CA ALA A 466 -47.09 24.50 12.44
C ALA A 466 -48.00 25.35 13.34
N ASP A 467 -47.75 25.37 14.65
CA ASP A 467 -48.53 26.15 15.62
C ASP A 467 -47.99 27.58 15.82
N TYR A 468 -46.90 27.92 15.14
CA TYR A 468 -46.27 29.24 15.17
C TYR A 468 -46.64 30.06 13.92
N ASP A 469 -46.77 31.37 14.09
CA ASP A 469 -46.86 32.27 12.95
C ASP A 469 -45.48 32.56 12.34
N LEU A 470 -45.45 33.28 11.21
CA LEU A 470 -44.19 33.57 10.51
C LEU A 470 -43.22 34.41 11.34
N GLU A 471 -43.73 35.37 12.12
CA GLU A 471 -42.87 36.23 12.96
C GLU A 471 -42.23 35.41 14.08
N GLU A 472 -42.99 34.49 14.68
CA GLU A 472 -42.47 33.57 15.68
C GLU A 472 -41.48 32.55 15.09
N LEU A 473 -41.75 32.02 13.89
CA LEU A 473 -40.82 31.14 13.18
C LEU A 473 -39.51 31.84 12.81
N GLU A 474 -39.58 33.11 12.39
CA GLU A 474 -38.39 33.93 12.14
C GLU A 474 -37.57 34.13 13.42
N GLN A 475 -38.23 34.34 14.57
CA GLN A 475 -37.54 34.45 15.85
C GLN A 475 -36.83 33.14 16.22
N LEU A 476 -37.50 31.99 16.10
CA LEU A 476 -36.90 30.67 16.32
C LEU A 476 -35.70 30.43 15.39
N TRP A 477 -35.77 30.88 14.13
CA TRP A 477 -34.66 30.78 13.19
C TRP A 477 -33.47 31.66 13.58
N VAL A 478 -33.71 32.89 14.05
CA VAL A 478 -32.65 33.78 14.56
C VAL A 478 -31.97 33.15 15.77
N ASP A 479 -32.75 32.57 16.69
CA ASP A 479 -32.23 31.90 17.87
C ASP A 479 -31.40 30.66 17.51
N ALA A 480 -31.88 29.82 16.58
CA ALA A 480 -31.13 28.70 16.04
C ALA A 480 -29.81 29.15 15.39
N LYS A 481 -29.83 30.24 14.61
CA LYS A 481 -28.64 30.82 13.99
C LYS A 481 -27.63 31.33 15.02
N LEU A 482 -28.08 31.90 16.14
CA LEU A 482 -27.20 32.33 17.23
C LEU A 482 -26.58 31.12 17.95
N LYS A 483 -27.36 30.06 18.17
CA LYS A 483 -26.93 28.82 18.84
C LYS A 483 -25.85 28.06 18.05
N HIS A 484 -25.95 28.05 16.72
CA HIS A 484 -25.04 27.28 15.85
C HIS A 484 -23.89 28.10 15.25
N LYS A 485 -23.75 29.38 15.59
CA LYS A 485 -22.78 30.31 15.00
C LYS A 485 -21.29 29.96 15.18
N GLY A 486 -20.97 29.02 16.07
CA GLY A 486 -19.60 28.53 16.32
C GLY A 486 -19.31 27.11 15.82
N ALA A 487 -20.32 26.42 15.28
CA ALA A 487 -20.22 25.08 14.69
C ALA A 487 -20.43 25.08 13.16
N GLU A 488 -20.73 26.25 12.58
CA GLU A 488 -20.83 26.55 11.13
C GLU A 488 -19.55 27.25 10.66
#